data_AF-A0A2T6B863-F1
#
_entry.id   AF-A0A2T6B863-F1
#
_cell.length_a   1.000
_cell.length_b   1.000
_cell.length_c   1.000
_cell.angle_alpha   90.00
_cell.angle_beta   90.00
_cell.angle_gamma   90.00
#
_symmetry.space_group_name_H-M   'P 1'
#
loop_
_entity.id
_entity.type
_entity.pdbx_description
1 polymer ?
#
loop_
_entity_poly.entity_id
_entity_poly.type
_entity_poly.pdbx_seq_one_letter_code
_entity_poly.pdbx_strand_id
1 'polypeptide(L)'
;MARSKRALRVEAINTLIGRRVAHVFKTRDWELLEEVARLAVADAPVDLAATDPALFVALRNAITAYHLAGWTNMTPERVRSVCGDAAGPVFAHPASQIA
;
A
#
# COMPACT_ATOMS: atom_id res chain seq x y z
N MET A 1 6.01 20.06 -4.27
CA MET A 1 5.00 19.92 -5.34
C MET A 1 4.26 18.62 -5.10
N ALA A 2 2.96 18.65 -4.81
CA ALA A 2 2.18 17.43 -4.63
C ALA A 2 2.09 16.67 -5.96
N ARG A 3 2.28 15.35 -5.96
CA ARG A 3 2.08 14.53 -7.15
C ARG A 3 0.63 14.63 -7.60
N SER A 4 0.39 14.58 -8.90
CA SER A 4 -0.98 14.42 -9.38
C SER A 4 -1.50 13.03 -8.99
N LYS A 5 -2.81 12.92 -8.74
CA LYS A 5 -3.46 11.64 -8.38
C LYS A 5 -3.15 10.53 -9.39
N ARG A 6 -3.09 10.86 -10.68
CA ARG A 6 -2.73 9.91 -11.74
C ARG A 6 -1.28 9.45 -11.63
N ALA A 7 -0.34 10.38 -11.42
CA ALA A 7 1.07 10.05 -11.28
C ALA A 7 1.31 9.13 -10.06
N LEU A 8 0.69 9.47 -8.92
CA LEU A 8 0.78 8.68 -7.70
C LEU A 8 0.26 7.25 -7.90
N ARG A 9 -0.89 7.10 -8.57
CA ARG A 9 -1.46 5.78 -8.86
C ARG A 9 -0.57 4.94 -9.77
N VAL A 10 -0.03 5.54 -10.84
CA VAL A 10 0.89 4.83 -11.75
C VAL A 10 2.15 4.39 -11.00
N GLU A 11 2.69 5.26 -10.16
CA GLU A 11 3.88 4.97 -9.36
C GLU A 11 3.63 3.87 -8.32
N ALA A 12 2.45 3.87 -7.68
CA ALA A 12 2.05 2.82 -6.74
C ALA A 12 1.91 1.45 -7.43
N ILE A 13 1.31 1.41 -8.62
CA ILE A 13 1.24 0.19 -9.45
C ILE A 13 2.65 -0.32 -9.78
N ASN A 14 3.53 0.56 -10.26
CA ASN A 14 4.92 0.22 -10.57
C ASN A 14 5.72 -0.21 -9.34
N THR A 15 5.37 0.29 -8.16
CA THR A 15 6.00 -0.09 -6.89
C THR A 15 5.57 -1.48 -6.45
N LEU A 16 4.27 -1.81 -6.55
CA LEU A 16 3.75 -3.14 -6.27
C LEU A 16 4.36 -4.17 -7.21
N ILE A 17 4.24 -3.94 -8.53
CA ILE A 17 4.78 -4.85 -9.56
C ILE A 17 6.29 -5.02 -9.40
N GLY A 18 7.02 -3.91 -9.16
CA GLY A 18 8.46 -3.94 -8.93
C GLY A 18 8.90 -4.47 -7.57
N ARG A 19 7.97 -4.84 -6.67
CA ARG A 19 8.25 -5.28 -5.29
C ARG A 19 9.09 -4.29 -4.48
N ARG A 20 8.91 -2.99 -4.71
CA ARG A 20 9.70 -1.89 -4.10
C ARG A 20 9.07 -1.30 -2.84
N VAL A 21 8.01 -1.89 -2.32
CA VAL A 21 7.28 -1.39 -1.14
C VAL A 21 8.20 -1.19 0.07
N ALA A 22 9.13 -2.13 0.33
CA ALA A 22 10.08 -2.01 1.42
C ALA A 22 11.03 -0.80 1.25
N HIS A 23 11.38 -0.45 0.00
CA HIS A 23 12.19 0.73 -0.28
C HIS A 23 11.41 2.02 -0.01
N VAL A 24 10.16 2.11 -0.50
CA VAL A 24 9.27 3.26 -0.27
C VAL A 24 9.04 3.50 1.22
N PHE A 25 8.84 2.42 1.99
CA PHE A 25 8.75 2.51 3.45
C PHE A 25 10.03 3.08 4.07
N LYS A 26 11.22 2.61 3.65
CA LYS A 26 12.52 3.09 4.15
C LYS A 26 12.79 4.55 3.79
N THR A 27 12.38 4.99 2.60
CA THR A 27 12.53 6.39 2.17
C THR A 27 11.47 7.31 2.79
N ARG A 28 10.54 6.77 3.59
CA ARG A 28 9.47 7.51 4.27
C ARG A 28 8.59 8.30 3.29
N ASP A 29 8.41 7.80 2.08
CA ASP A 29 7.45 8.37 1.13
C ASP A 29 6.05 7.89 1.50
N TRP A 30 5.47 8.55 2.52
CA TRP A 30 4.19 8.18 3.09
C TRP A 30 3.03 8.37 2.12
N GLU A 31 3.12 9.36 1.23
CA GLU A 31 2.11 9.62 0.19
C GLU A 31 2.02 8.44 -0.78
N LEU A 32 3.17 7.95 -1.27
CA LEU A 32 3.22 6.78 -2.14
C LEU A 32 2.83 5.50 -1.40
N LEU A 33 3.28 5.35 -0.15
CA LEU A 33 2.98 4.19 0.66
C LEU A 33 1.47 4.07 0.95
N GLU A 34 0.79 5.18 1.19
CA GLU A 34 -0.66 5.21 1.39
C GLU A 34 -1.40 4.74 0.12
N GLU A 35 -0.99 5.23 -1.05
CA GLU A 35 -1.63 4.82 -2.31
C GLU A 35 -1.35 3.34 -2.65
N VAL A 36 -0.15 2.84 -2.36
CA VAL A 36 0.18 1.41 -2.45
C VAL A 36 -0.74 0.59 -1.55
N ALA A 37 -0.89 1.00 -0.29
CA ALA A 37 -1.78 0.33 0.66
C ALA A 37 -3.24 0.35 0.18
N ARG A 38 -3.68 1.49 -0.39
CA ARG A 38 -5.04 1.63 -0.93
C ARG A 38 -5.29 0.66 -2.09
N LEU A 39 -4.32 0.51 -3.01
CA LEU A 39 -4.40 -0.44 -4.10
C LEU A 39 -4.39 -1.90 -3.62
N ALA A 40 -3.55 -2.21 -2.63
CA ALA A 40 -3.50 -3.56 -2.07
C ALA A 40 -4.83 -3.95 -1.39
N VAL A 41 -5.47 -3.02 -0.66
CA VAL A 41 -6.77 -3.26 -0.02
C VAL A 41 -7.92 -3.35 -1.04
N ALA A 42 -7.90 -2.51 -2.08
CA ALA A 42 -8.94 -2.48 -3.11
C ALA A 42 -8.85 -3.63 -4.13
N ASP A 43 -7.72 -4.33 -4.17
CA ASP A 43 -7.35 -5.34 -5.18
C ASP A 43 -7.25 -4.76 -6.61
N ALA A 44 -6.81 -5.60 -7.56
CA ALA A 44 -6.68 -5.25 -8.96
C ALA A 44 -8.08 -4.95 -9.59
N PRO A 45 -8.27 -3.78 -10.24
CA PRO A 45 -9.53 -3.44 -10.90
C PRO A 45 -9.93 -4.49 -11.94
N VAL A 46 -11.17 -5.00 -11.86
CA VAL A 46 -11.68 -6.04 -12.78
C VAL A 46 -11.73 -5.55 -14.22
N ASP A 47 -11.97 -4.26 -14.45
CA ASP A 47 -11.98 -3.68 -15.80
C ASP A 47 -10.64 -3.88 -16.52
N LEU A 48 -9.52 -3.93 -15.78
CA LEU A 48 -8.22 -4.23 -16.37
C LEU A 48 -8.17 -5.64 -16.96
N ALA A 49 -8.92 -6.61 -16.44
CA ALA A 49 -8.96 -7.95 -17.00
C ALA A 49 -9.51 -7.96 -18.44
N ALA A 50 -10.35 -6.99 -18.81
CA ALA A 50 -10.89 -6.85 -20.16
C ALA A 50 -9.99 -5.99 -21.07
N THR A 51 -9.40 -4.92 -20.55
CA THR A 51 -8.62 -3.97 -21.36
C THR A 51 -7.13 -4.30 -21.47
N ASP A 52 -6.53 -4.82 -20.40
CA ASP A 52 -5.12 -5.21 -20.31
C ASP A 52 -4.94 -6.40 -19.35
N PRO A 53 -5.22 -7.63 -19.84
CA PRO A 53 -5.17 -8.84 -19.02
C PRO A 53 -3.78 -9.10 -18.42
N ALA A 54 -2.71 -8.71 -19.13
CA ALA A 54 -1.35 -8.91 -18.66
C ALA A 54 -1.05 -8.04 -17.44
N LEU A 55 -1.44 -6.75 -17.49
CA LEU A 55 -1.32 -5.85 -16.35
C LEU A 55 -2.17 -6.30 -15.17
N PHE A 56 -3.40 -6.79 -15.42
CA PHE A 56 -4.26 -7.32 -14.37
C PHE A 56 -3.60 -8.49 -13.63
N VAL A 57 -3.08 -9.48 -14.35
CA VAL A 57 -2.39 -10.64 -13.75
C VAL A 57 -1.14 -10.20 -12.99
N ALA A 58 -0.33 -9.32 -13.57
CA ALA A 58 0.88 -8.81 -12.92
C ALA A 58 0.55 -8.08 -11.60
N LEU A 59 -0.47 -7.23 -11.61
CA LEU A 59 -0.90 -6.48 -10.43
C LEU A 59 -1.45 -7.41 -9.36
N ARG A 60 -2.30 -8.38 -9.71
CA ARG A 60 -2.87 -9.34 -8.76
C ARG A 60 -1.80 -10.24 -8.13
N ASN A 61 -0.82 -10.67 -8.91
CA ASN A 61 0.34 -11.42 -8.40
C ASN A 61 1.18 -10.56 -7.45
N ALA A 62 1.35 -9.27 -7.77
CA ALA A 62 2.08 -8.33 -6.93
C ALA A 62 1.35 -8.08 -5.58
N ILE A 63 0.03 -7.92 -5.61
CA ILE A 63 -0.81 -7.76 -4.40
C ILE A 63 -0.76 -9.03 -3.55
N THR A 64 -0.87 -10.21 -4.17
CA THR A 64 -0.67 -11.48 -3.47
C THR A 64 0.70 -11.53 -2.79
N ALA A 65 1.77 -11.19 -3.52
CA ALA A 65 3.12 -11.17 -2.95
C ALA A 65 3.29 -10.13 -1.83
N TYR A 66 2.61 -8.99 -1.92
CA TYR A 66 2.56 -7.97 -0.87
C TYR A 66 1.99 -8.55 0.43
N HIS A 67 0.86 -9.27 0.35
CA HIS A 67 0.26 -9.93 1.51
C HIS A 67 1.13 -11.04 2.08
N LEU A 68 1.70 -11.88 1.21
CA LEU A 68 2.62 -12.96 1.61
C LEU A 68 3.89 -12.44 2.29
N ALA A 69 4.35 -11.25 1.92
CA ALA A 69 5.49 -10.59 2.56
C ALA A 69 5.16 -9.94 3.92
N GLY A 70 3.93 -10.11 4.44
CA GLY A 70 3.51 -9.64 5.76
C GLY A 70 2.98 -8.20 5.77
N TRP A 71 2.86 -7.55 4.62
CA TRP A 71 2.35 -6.18 4.53
C TRP A 71 0.83 -6.06 4.63
N THR A 72 0.10 -7.15 4.86
CA THR A 72 -1.37 -7.16 5.02
C THR A 72 -1.86 -6.16 6.06
N ASN A 73 -1.06 -5.92 7.10
CA ASN A 73 -1.39 -4.96 8.13
C ASN A 73 -1.16 -3.50 7.73
N MET A 74 -0.48 -3.22 6.63
CA MET A 74 -0.15 -1.86 6.20
C MET A 74 -1.31 -1.26 5.39
N THR A 75 -2.37 -0.86 6.09
CA THR A 75 -3.53 -0.17 5.50
C THR A 75 -3.29 1.34 5.37
N PRO A 76 -4.03 2.06 4.51
CA PRO A 76 -3.92 3.52 4.38
C PRO A 76 -4.09 4.25 5.72
N GLU A 77 -4.98 3.77 6.58
CA GLU A 77 -5.25 4.33 7.90
C GLU A 77 -4.04 4.16 8.82
N ARG A 78 -3.37 2.99 8.79
CA ARG A 78 -2.14 2.77 9.55
C ARG A 78 -1.00 3.62 9.03
N VAL A 79 -0.88 3.80 7.71
CA VAL A 79 0.12 4.70 7.12
C VAL A 79 -0.13 6.14 7.56
N ARG A 80 -1.38 6.61 7.53
CA ARG A 80 -1.77 7.95 8.04
C ARG A 80 -1.50 8.09 9.53
N SER A 81 -1.78 7.06 10.34
CA SER A 81 -1.47 7.05 11.78
C SER A 81 0.02 7.19 12.02
N VAL A 82 0.88 6.43 11.32
CA VAL A 82 2.34 6.51 11.46
C VAL A 82 2.89 7.84 10.94
N CYS A 83 2.30 8.39 9.88
CA CYS A 83 2.66 9.70 9.36
C CYS A 83 2.25 10.84 10.32
N GLY A 84 1.08 10.73 10.95
CA GLY A 84 0.60 11.66 11.98
C GLY A 84 1.39 11.55 13.29
N ASP A 85 1.74 10.32 13.68
CA ASP A 85 2.58 9.99 14.85
C ASP A 85 4.05 10.35 14.66
N ALA A 86 4.47 10.86 13.50
CA ALA A 86 5.75 11.58 13.41
C ALA A 86 5.75 12.86 14.28
N ALA A 87 4.60 13.26 14.84
CA ALA A 87 4.45 14.22 15.94
C ALA A 87 4.22 13.57 17.34
N GLY A 88 4.20 12.23 17.44
CA GLY A 88 4.21 11.37 18.66
C GLY A 88 2.88 11.17 19.42
N PRO A 89 2.73 10.14 20.30
CA PRO A 89 3.35 8.81 20.30
C PRO A 89 2.36 7.62 20.33
N VAL A 90 2.79 6.51 19.69
CA VAL A 90 2.65 5.09 20.06
C VAL A 90 1.27 4.42 19.91
N PHE A 91 1.26 3.49 18.95
CA PHE A 91 0.49 2.23 18.93
C PHE A 91 -0.16 1.85 20.26
N ALA A 92 -1.45 2.16 20.40
CA ALA A 92 -2.33 1.45 21.30
C ALA A 92 -2.61 0.07 20.69
N HIS A 93 -1.97 -0.95 21.26
CA HIS A 93 -2.34 -2.35 21.04
C HIS A 93 -3.74 -2.56 21.65
N PRO A 94 -4.79 -2.92 20.88
CA PRO A 94 -6.05 -3.29 21.50
C PRO A 94 -5.95 -4.75 22.01
N ALA A 95 -6.32 -4.94 23.26
CA ALA A 95 -6.79 -6.19 23.86
C ALA A 95 -5.78 -7.33 24.05
N SER A 96 -5.01 -7.25 25.15
CA SER A 96 -4.94 -8.35 26.13
C SER A 96 -5.44 -7.83 27.48
N GLN A 97 -6.74 -7.51 27.53
CA GLN A 97 -7.52 -7.64 28.76
C GLN A 97 -8.40 -8.87 28.55
N ILE A 98 -7.93 -10.01 29.06
CA ILE A 98 -8.81 -11.10 29.45
C ILE A 98 -8.53 -11.30 30.94
N ALA A 99 -9.63 -11.25 31.67
CA ALA A 99 -9.74 -11.35 33.12
C ALA A 99 -9.14 -12.62 33.71
#